data_AF-A0A453K7T3-F1
#
_entry.id   AF-A0A453K7T3-F1
#
_cell.length_a   1.000
_cell.length_b   1.000
_cell.length_c   1.000
_cell.angle_alpha   90.00
_cell.angle_beta   90.00
_cell.angle_gamma   90.00
#
_symmetry.space_group_name_H-M   'P 1'
#
loop_
_entity.id
_entity.type
_entity.pdbx_description
1 polymer ?
#
loop_
_entity_poly.entity_id
_entity_poly.type
_entity_poly.pdbx_seq_one_letter_code
_entity_poly.pdbx_strand_id
1 'polypeptide(L)' 'MLASSIKQLARELCSGRCVFFLEGGYNLQSLSSSVADTFRAFLDEPSLAAQFDDPAMLYEEPTRRIKEAIEKVRHLHSL' A
#
# COMPACT_ATOMS: atom_id res chain seq x y z
N MET A 1 -2.67 0.03 5.95
CA MET A 1 -1.51 -0.60 5.28
C MET A 1 -1.95 -1.24 3.98
N LEU A 2 -1.19 -1.01 2.90
CA LEU A 2 -1.62 -1.26 1.52
C LEU A 2 -2.09 -2.71 1.27
N ALA A 3 -1.29 -3.71 1.68
CA ALA A 3 -1.63 -5.11 1.48
C ALA A 3 -2.93 -5.52 2.18
N SER A 4 -3.17 -5.04 3.41
CA SER A 4 -4.43 -5.29 4.13
C SER A 4 -5.63 -4.68 3.42
N SER A 5 -5.49 -3.46 2.88
CA SER A 5 -6.54 -2.81 2.11
C SER A 5 -6.84 -3.54 0.79
N ILE A 6 -5.82 -4.03 0.09
CA ILE A 6 -5.99 -4.86 -1.11
C ILE A 6 -6.64 -6.20 -0.76
N LYS A 7 -6.24 -6.85 0.34
CA LYS A 7 -6.86 -8.08 0.85
C LYS A 7 -8.34 -7.86 1.17
N GLN A 8 -8.70 -6.74 1.79
CA GLN A 8 -10.09 -6.37 2.05
C GLN A 8 -10.86 -6.17 0.73
N LEU A 9 -10.31 -5.40 -0.20
CA LEU A 9 -10.93 -5.19 -1.51
C LEU A 9 -11.14 -6.53 -2.25
N ALA A 10 -10.20 -7.45 -2.13
CA ALA A 10 -10.34 -8.79 -2.69
C ALA A 10 -11.49 -9.59 -2.04
N ARG A 11 -11.71 -9.44 -0.73
CA ARG A 11 -12.88 -10.05 -0.05
C ARG A 11 -14.18 -9.50 -0.64
N GLU A 12 -14.23 -8.20 -0.92
CA GLU A 12 -15.41 -7.51 -1.46
C GLU A 12 -15.68 -7.85 -2.93
N LEU A 13 -14.63 -7.96 -3.77
CA LEU A 13 -14.77 -8.02 -5.22
C LEU A 13 -14.50 -9.40 -5.85
N CYS A 14 -13.73 -10.27 -5.19
CA CYS A 14 -13.28 -11.54 -5.77
C CYS A 14 -13.20 -12.70 -4.76
N SER A 15 -14.11 -12.74 -3.79
CA SER A 15 -14.22 -13.80 -2.76
C SER A 15 -12.92 -14.04 -1.98
N GLY A 16 -12.13 -12.98 -1.78
CA GLY A 16 -10.85 -13.03 -1.05
C GLY A 16 -9.67 -13.55 -1.86
N ARG A 17 -9.84 -13.86 -3.15
CA ARG A 17 -8.75 -14.37 -3.99
C ARG A 17 -7.91 -13.22 -4.54
N CYS A 18 -6.65 -13.12 -4.12
CA CYS A 18 -5.69 -12.16 -4.64
C CYS A 18 -4.31 -12.81 -4.77
N VAL A 19 -3.57 -12.46 -5.82
CA VAL A 19 -2.20 -12.91 -6.07
C VAL A 19 -1.32 -11.68 -6.22
N PHE A 20 -0.20 -11.66 -5.49
CA PHE A 20 0.75 -10.56 -5.52
C PHE A 20 1.99 -11.02 -6.29
N PHE A 21 2.42 -10.21 -7.24
CA PHE A 21 3.68 -10.40 -7.96
C PHE A 21 4.69 -9.35 -7.48
N LEU A 22 5.89 -9.79 -7.14
CA LEU A 22 6.97 -8.88 -6.78
C LEU A 22 7.50 -8.22 -8.07
N GLU A 23 7.45 -6.90 -8.10
CA GLU A 23 7.96 -6.09 -9.19
C GLU A 23 9.35 -5.54 -8.84
N GLY A 24 9.47 -4.23 -8.66
CA GLY A 24 10.72 -3.55 -8.31
C GLY A 24 10.93 -3.35 -6.81
N GLY A 25 12.11 -2.84 -6.47
CA GLY A 25 12.51 -2.52 -5.11
C GLY A 25 14.03 -2.44 -4.99
N TYR A 26 14.59 -1.24 -5.06
CA TYR A 26 16.05 -1.07 -5.14
C TYR A 26 16.73 -0.99 -3.78
N ASN A 27 16.02 -0.49 -2.77
CA ASN A 27 16.50 -0.53 -1.39
C ASN A 27 16.16 -1.90 -0.80
N LEU A 28 17.17 -2.78 -0.67
CA LEU A 28 16.98 -4.15 -0.20
C LEU A 28 16.42 -4.22 1.23
N GLN A 29 16.79 -3.27 2.10
CA GLN A 29 16.27 -3.22 3.46
C GLN A 29 14.78 -2.92 3.44
N SER A 30 14.37 -1.84 2.78
CA SER A 30 12.95 -1.48 2.65
C SER A 30 12.15 -2.57 1.93
N LEU A 31 12.71 -3.15 0.86
CA LEU A 31 12.08 -4.24 0.12
C LEU A 31 11.80 -5.45 1.04
N SER A 32 12.79 -5.87 1.82
CA SER A 32 12.64 -7.01 2.73
C SER A 32 11.55 -6.77 3.78
N SER A 33 11.53 -5.58 4.40
CA SER A 33 10.50 -5.20 5.37
C SER A 33 9.12 -5.10 4.74
N SER A 34 8.98 -4.52 3.54
CA SER A 34 7.69 -4.39 2.84
C SER A 34 7.14 -5.74 2.37
N VAL A 35 8.01 -6.66 1.91
CA VAL A 35 7.60 -8.03 1.57
C VAL A 35 7.10 -8.76 2.81
N ALA A 36 7.86 -8.72 3.91
CA ALA A 36 7.45 -9.32 5.17
C ALA A 36 6.10 -8.77 5.67
N ASP A 37 5.91 -7.45 5.62
CA ASP A 37 4.65 -6.80 6.04
C ASP A 37 3.44 -7.20 5.16
N THR A 38 3.68 -7.48 3.86
CA THR A 38 2.64 -8.04 2.98
C THR A 38 2.15 -9.41 3.46
N PHE A 39 3.06 -10.28 3.90
CA PHE A 39 2.69 -11.58 4.47
C PHE A 39 1.98 -11.44 5.82
N ARG A 40 2.38 -10.48 6.66
CA ARG A 40 1.68 -10.16 7.92
C ARG A 40 0.21 -9.83 7.65
N ALA A 41 -0.07 -9.03 6.62
CA ALA A 41 -1.45 -8.74 6.22
C ALA A 41 -2.23 -10.02 5.81
N PHE A 42 -1.59 -10.97 5.13
CA PHE A 42 -2.24 -12.25 4.79
C PHE A 42 -2.51 -13.13 5.99
N LEU A 43 -1.61 -13.12 6.98
CA LEU A 43 -1.75 -13.83 8.25
C LEU A 43 -2.68 -13.14 9.26
N ASP A 44 -3.29 -12.00 8.88
CA ASP A 44 -4.11 -11.16 9.77
C ASP A 44 -3.33 -10.63 10.99
N GLU A 45 -2.02 -10.41 10.82
CA GLU A 45 -1.13 -9.84 11.82
C GLU A 45 -1.03 -8.30 11.68
N PRO A 46 -0.77 -7.57 12.79
CA PRO A 46 -0.57 -6.12 12.73
C PRO A 46 0.69 -5.77 11.95
N SER A 47 0.64 -4.67 11.20
CA SER A 47 1.79 -4.17 10.46
C SER A 47 2.88 -3.62 11.38
N LEU A 48 4.14 -3.75 10.94
CA LEU A 48 5.31 -3.19 11.61
C LEU A 48 5.90 -1.99 10.84
N ALA A 49 5.23 -1.48 9.80
CA ALA A 49 5.72 -0.35 8.99
C ALA A 49 6.18 0.85 9.83
N ALA A 50 5.42 1.21 10.87
CA ALA A 50 5.75 2.31 11.77
C ALA A 50 7.08 2.14 12.54
N GLN A 51 7.62 0.93 12.64
CA GLN A 51 8.94 0.67 13.24
C GLN A 51 10.09 0.93 12.26
N PHE A 52 9.80 0.94 10.97
CA PHE A 52 10.77 1.16 9.89
C PHE A 52 10.75 2.60 9.36
N ASP A 53 9.69 3.35 9.65
CA ASP A 53 9.61 4.77 9.34
C ASP A 53 10.66 5.54 10.16
N ASP A 54 11.39 6.44 9.49
CA ASP A 54 12.32 7.36 10.16
C ASP A 54 11.52 8.54 10.72
N PRO A 55 11.41 8.71 12.05
CA PRO A 55 10.66 9.83 12.64
C PRO A 55 11.27 11.19 12.32
N ALA A 56 12.56 11.23 11.93
CA ALA A 56 13.24 12.44 11.49
C ALA A 56 12.95 12.81 10.03
N MET A 57 12.38 11.88 9.24
CA MET A 57 11.88 12.17 7.88
C MET A 57 10.47 12.78 7.94
N LEU A 58 10.42 14.07 8.29
CA LEU A 58 9.21 14.88 8.24
C LEU A 58 8.97 15.35 6.80
N TYR A 59 8.35 14.51 5.98
CA TYR A 59 7.78 14.96 4.70
C TYR A 59 6.34 15.41 4.92
N GLU A 60 6.02 16.62 4.48
CA GLU A 60 4.63 17.03 4.36
C GLU A 60 3.93 16.10 3.37
N GLU A 61 2.87 15.42 3.80
CA GLU A 61 2.10 14.57 2.91
C GLU A 61 1.57 15.41 1.74
N PRO A 62 1.79 15.01 0.48
CA PRO A 62 1.42 15.81 -0.69
C PRO A 62 -0.08 15.73 -1.00
N THR A 63 -0.93 15.90 0.02
CA THR A 63 -2.37 15.71 0.00
C THR A 63 -3.06 16.47 -1.13
N ARG A 64 -2.66 17.73 -1.38
CA ARG A 64 -3.21 18.52 -2.49
C ARG A 64 -2.96 17.85 -3.85
N ARG A 65 -1.71 17.44 -4.10
CA ARG A 65 -1.31 16.80 -5.36
C ARG A 65 -2.00 15.45 -5.56
N ILE A 66 -2.17 14.68 -4.48
CA ILE A 66 -2.90 13.39 -4.52
C ILE A 66 -4.37 13.64 -4.88
N LYS A 67 -5.04 14.59 -4.24
CA LYS A 67 -6.43 14.95 -4.54
C LYS A 67 -6.61 15.39 -5.99
N GLU A 68 -5.74 16.27 -6.48
CA GLU A 68 -5.75 16.71 -7.88
C GLU A 68 -5.55 15.56 -8.87
N ALA A 69 -4.65 14.63 -8.56
CA ALA A 69 -4.44 13.44 -9.39
C ALA A 69 -5.68 12.54 -9.42
N ILE A 70 -6.33 12.32 -8.26
CA ILE A 70 -7.55 11.52 -8.16
C ILE A 70 -8.68 12.17 -8.96
N GLU A 71 -8.93 13.47 -8.80
CA GLU A 71 -9.98 14.20 -9.54
C GLU A 71 -9.75 14.13 -11.06
N LYS A 72 -8.49 14.27 -11.49
CA LYS A 72 -8.13 14.13 -12.90
C LYS A 72 -8.46 12.73 -13.43
N VAL A 73 -8.14 11.67 -12.68
CA VAL A 73 -8.47 10.29 -13.08
C VAL A 73 -9.98 10.09 -13.09
N ARG A 74 -10.73 10.58 -12.09
CA ARG A 74 -12.19 10.50 -12.08
C ARG A 74 -12.81 11.15 -13.32
N HIS A 75 -12.35 12.36 -13.67
CA HIS A 75 -12.81 13.05 -14.87
C HIS A 75 -12.54 12.27 -16.16
N LEU A 76 -11.34 11.70 -16.32
CA LEU A 76 -10.98 10.88 -17.49
C LEU A 76 -11.84 9.62 -17.63
N HIS A 77 -12.30 9.06 -16.51
CA HIS A 77 -13.11 7.85 -16.45
C HIS A 77 -14.62 8.11 -16.29
N SER A 78 -15.06 9.37 -16.35
CA SER A 78 -16.47 9.78 -16.18
C SER A 78 -17.09 9.31 -14.85
N LEU A 79 -16.30 9.31 -13.78
CA LEU A 79 -16.71 8.94 -12.42
C LEU A 79 -17.05 10.13 -11.55
#